data_AF-A0A812X9M0-F1
#
_entry.id   AF-A0A812X9M0-F1
#
_cell.length_a   1.000
_cell.length_b   1.000
_cell.length_c   1.000
_cell.angle_alpha   90.00
_cell.angle_beta   90.00
_cell.angle_gamma   90.00
#
_symmetry.space_group_name_H-M   'P 1'
#
loop_
_entity.id
_entity.type
_entity.pdbx_description
1 polymer ?
#
loop_
_entity_poly.entity_id
_entity_poly.type
_entity_poly.pdbx_seq_one_letter_code
_entity_poly.pdbx_strand_id
1 'polypeptide(L)'
;PVYPWPNSATILSCRGDGHQALLTVRRGLREQRVYLFRIEIKQNPATTPISNTWSLTFGDESSGAMPGFPVWTFPGVRIEPVLLAWTNKSNPVSMPVAIFFETTNWLYYYNPVTTPLTDLPPILRIVMPAQYEFLVAADDQDMQGERCFLSMQQEGSCRLCGVPFQPSEAWCVREWNRKNAATIYFAQSKIIEPGNQYSVWVIVTNPHSPDALDGPRSTWVMETFFGRPVPPATIPEGYFLDYVVAPGYRVSGLSELTVETPEARDGGSFVDWVTFT
;
A
#
# COMPACT_ATOMS: atom_id res chain seq x y z
N PRO A 1 14.46 -14.66 -31.55
CA PRO A 1 14.52 -13.19 -31.75
C PRO A 1 13.12 -12.55 -31.75
N VAL A 2 12.91 -11.49 -30.96
CA VAL A 2 11.67 -10.69 -30.95
C VAL A 2 11.72 -9.68 -32.10
N TYR A 3 10.65 -9.60 -32.90
CA TYR A 3 10.58 -8.69 -34.03
C TYR A 3 9.81 -7.40 -33.68
N PRO A 4 10.19 -6.24 -34.23
CA PRO A 4 9.39 -5.02 -34.14
C PRO A 4 7.97 -5.26 -34.67
N TRP A 5 7.00 -4.60 -34.05
CA TRP A 5 5.62 -4.64 -34.51
C TRP A 5 5.51 -4.08 -35.94
N PRO A 6 4.87 -4.77 -36.90
CA PRO A 6 4.84 -4.32 -38.29
C PRO A 6 3.96 -3.07 -38.46
N ASN A 7 4.44 -2.05 -39.18
CA ASN A 7 3.67 -0.84 -39.48
C ASN A 7 2.34 -1.15 -40.22
N SER A 8 2.30 -2.22 -41.01
CA SER A 8 1.10 -2.69 -41.71
C SER A 8 0.05 -3.29 -40.77
N ALA A 9 0.46 -3.89 -39.66
CA ALA A 9 -0.40 -4.51 -38.67
C ALA A 9 -0.91 -3.46 -37.66
N THR A 10 -1.56 -2.41 -38.14
CA THR A 10 -2.03 -1.33 -37.26
C THR A 10 -3.06 -1.87 -36.26
N ILE A 11 -2.90 -1.54 -34.97
CA ILE A 11 -3.90 -1.85 -33.94
C ILE A 11 -5.12 -0.95 -34.21
N LEU A 12 -6.28 -1.56 -34.42
CA LEU A 12 -7.55 -0.89 -34.72
C LEU A 12 -8.36 -0.63 -33.45
N SER A 13 -8.36 -1.59 -32.51
CA SER A 13 -8.99 -1.45 -31.21
C SER A 13 -8.39 -2.39 -30.18
N CYS A 14 -8.41 -1.98 -28.92
CA CYS A 14 -8.09 -2.81 -27.76
C CYS A 14 -9.19 -2.58 -26.71
N ARG A 15 -9.89 -3.64 -26.30
CA ARG A 15 -10.94 -3.54 -25.26
C ARG A 15 -10.94 -4.76 -24.35
N GLY A 16 -11.24 -4.54 -23.08
CA GLY A 16 -11.55 -5.61 -22.14
C GLY A 16 -13.05 -5.85 -22.07
N ASP A 17 -13.45 -7.12 -21.98
CA ASP A 17 -14.81 -7.56 -21.71
C ASP A 17 -14.78 -8.69 -20.67
N GLY A 18 -15.03 -8.33 -19.40
CA GLY A 18 -14.91 -9.26 -18.28
C GLY A 18 -13.52 -9.89 -18.18
N HIS A 19 -13.44 -11.19 -18.42
CA HIS A 19 -12.21 -11.99 -18.35
C HIS A 19 -11.49 -12.12 -19.71
N GLN A 20 -11.91 -11.35 -20.72
CA GLN A 20 -11.34 -11.39 -22.06
C GLN A 20 -10.74 -10.03 -22.44
N ALA A 21 -9.59 -10.05 -23.11
CA ALA A 21 -8.99 -8.88 -23.74
C ALA A 21 -9.01 -9.08 -25.26
N LEU A 22 -9.75 -8.24 -25.98
CA LEU A 22 -9.87 -8.32 -27.43
C LEU A 22 -9.01 -7.23 -28.10
N LEU A 23 -8.00 -7.68 -28.84
CA LEU A 23 -7.17 -6.86 -29.70
C LEU A 23 -7.57 -7.08 -31.16
N THR A 24 -7.96 -6.01 -31.86
CA THR A 24 -8.24 -6.06 -33.30
C THR A 24 -7.09 -5.42 -34.05
N VAL A 25 -6.46 -6.16 -34.95
CA VAL A 25 -5.29 -5.72 -35.72
C VAL A 25 -5.60 -5.80 -37.20
N ARG A 26 -5.16 -4.81 -37.98
CA ARG A 26 -5.19 -4.88 -39.44
C ARG A 26 -4.27 -6.00 -39.93
N ARG A 27 -4.55 -6.55 -41.11
CA ARG A 27 -3.68 -7.52 -41.79
C ARG A 27 -2.25 -6.96 -41.91
N GLY A 28 -1.25 -7.76 -41.55
CA GLY A 28 0.16 -7.33 -41.63
C GLY A 28 1.14 -8.09 -40.73
N LEU A 29 0.66 -8.90 -39.80
CA LEU A 29 1.49 -9.86 -39.06
C LEU A 29 2.08 -10.89 -40.03
N ARG A 30 3.35 -11.24 -39.82
CA ARG A 30 4.08 -12.19 -40.66
C ARG A 30 4.19 -13.52 -39.91
N GLU A 31 4.06 -14.60 -40.67
CA GLU A 31 4.23 -15.95 -40.15
C GLU A 31 5.62 -16.15 -39.50
N GLN A 32 5.68 -17.07 -38.54
CA GLN A 32 6.92 -17.49 -37.85
C GLN A 32 7.70 -16.34 -37.18
N ARG A 33 7.01 -15.25 -36.82
CA ARG A 33 7.60 -14.15 -36.04
C ARG A 33 7.04 -14.10 -34.63
N VAL A 34 7.95 -13.89 -33.68
CA VAL A 34 7.60 -13.63 -32.29
C VAL A 34 7.36 -12.13 -32.12
N TYR A 35 6.16 -11.78 -31.70
CA TYR A 35 5.75 -10.42 -31.39
C TYR A 35 5.54 -10.28 -29.89
N LEU A 36 5.89 -9.11 -29.34
CA LEU A 36 5.65 -8.77 -27.95
C LEU A 36 4.52 -7.74 -27.87
N PHE A 37 3.55 -8.01 -27.03
CA PHE A 37 2.47 -7.09 -26.68
C PHE A 37 2.34 -7.03 -25.16
N ARG A 38 1.85 -5.90 -24.66
CA ARG A 38 1.57 -5.69 -23.24
C ARG A 38 0.07 -5.56 -23.07
N ILE A 39 -0.50 -6.36 -22.18
CA ILE A 39 -1.88 -6.21 -21.73
C ILE A 39 -1.84 -5.41 -20.43
N GLU A 40 -2.60 -4.32 -20.38
CA GLU A 40 -2.80 -3.55 -19.16
C GLU A 40 -4.09 -4.04 -18.49
N ILE A 41 -3.98 -4.59 -17.28
CA ILE A 41 -5.14 -5.00 -16.49
C ILE A 41 -5.63 -3.78 -15.71
N LYS A 42 -6.90 -3.43 -15.92
CA LYS A 42 -7.52 -2.29 -15.25
C LYS A 42 -7.64 -2.49 -13.74
N GLN A 43 -7.99 -3.70 -13.31
CA GLN A 43 -8.15 -4.07 -11.91
C GLN A 43 -7.93 -5.57 -11.74
N ASN A 44 -7.07 -5.93 -10.79
CA ASN A 44 -6.87 -7.32 -10.38
C ASN A 44 -8.10 -7.85 -9.61
N PRO A 45 -8.45 -9.14 -9.74
CA PRO A 45 -9.48 -9.74 -8.89
C PRO A 45 -9.04 -9.72 -7.42
N ALA A 46 -9.98 -9.71 -6.46
CA ALA A 46 -9.64 -9.63 -5.04
C ALA A 46 -8.79 -10.80 -4.52
N THR A 47 -8.81 -11.95 -5.21
CA THR A 47 -8.00 -13.14 -4.91
C THR A 47 -7.53 -13.78 -6.21
N THR A 48 -6.37 -14.45 -6.18
CA THR A 48 -5.92 -15.25 -7.32
C THR A 48 -6.95 -16.35 -7.63
N PRO A 49 -7.49 -16.44 -8.86
CA PRO A 49 -8.45 -17.48 -9.21
C PRO A 49 -7.84 -18.89 -9.10
N ILE A 50 -8.65 -19.89 -8.72
CA ILE A 50 -8.23 -21.31 -8.67
C ILE A 50 -7.70 -21.76 -10.03
N SER A 51 -8.40 -21.38 -11.10
CA SER A 51 -7.93 -21.56 -12.48
C SER A 51 -7.35 -20.25 -12.99
N ASN A 52 -6.06 -20.03 -12.74
CA ASN A 52 -5.33 -18.87 -13.24
C ASN A 52 -4.51 -19.23 -14.48
N THR A 53 -5.22 -19.48 -15.57
CA THR A 53 -4.62 -19.80 -16.88
C THR A 53 -5.12 -18.84 -17.93
N TRP A 54 -4.23 -18.52 -18.86
CA TRP A 54 -4.49 -17.60 -19.96
C TRP A 54 -4.46 -18.42 -21.25
N SER A 55 -5.14 -17.93 -22.28
CA SER A 55 -5.03 -18.46 -23.64
C SER A 55 -5.09 -17.30 -24.62
N LEU A 56 -4.44 -17.46 -25.76
CA LEU A 56 -4.44 -16.50 -26.84
C LEU A 56 -5.12 -17.14 -28.04
N THR A 57 -6.16 -16.51 -28.55
CA THR A 57 -6.84 -16.93 -29.78
C THR A 57 -6.57 -15.91 -30.88
N PHE A 58 -6.16 -16.38 -32.06
CA PHE A 58 -5.93 -15.55 -33.23
C PHE A 58 -6.58 -16.19 -34.46
N GLY A 59 -7.63 -15.56 -34.99
CA GLY A 59 -8.45 -16.17 -36.04
C GLY A 59 -9.11 -17.45 -35.52
N ASP A 60 -8.87 -18.56 -36.22
CA ASP A 60 -9.42 -19.88 -35.86
C ASP A 60 -8.41 -20.74 -35.07
N GLU A 61 -7.27 -20.16 -34.68
CA GLU A 61 -6.24 -20.86 -33.90
C GLU A 61 -6.25 -20.38 -32.45
N SER A 62 -6.06 -21.31 -31.52
CA SER A 62 -5.90 -21.01 -30.09
C SER A 62 -4.61 -21.61 -29.58
N SER A 63 -3.92 -20.88 -28.71
CA SER A 63 -2.88 -21.45 -27.88
C SER A 63 -3.49 -22.47 -26.90
N GLY A 64 -2.65 -23.35 -26.37
CA GLY A 64 -2.97 -24.07 -25.14
C GLY A 64 -3.09 -23.12 -23.95
N ALA A 65 -3.57 -23.65 -22.82
CA ALA A 65 -3.56 -22.93 -21.56
C ALA A 65 -2.11 -22.65 -21.14
N MET A 66 -1.79 -21.38 -20.93
CA MET A 66 -0.54 -20.93 -20.34
C MET A 66 -0.77 -20.45 -18.91
N PRO A 67 0.17 -20.66 -17.98
CA PRO A 67 0.03 -20.16 -16.62
C PRO A 67 -0.19 -18.65 -16.61
N GLY A 68 -1.16 -18.19 -15.83
CA GLY A 68 -1.31 -16.78 -15.47
C GLY A 68 -0.30 -16.36 -14.43
N PHE A 69 -0.55 -15.21 -13.80
CA PHE A 69 0.30 -14.68 -12.73
C PHE A 69 -0.50 -14.52 -11.43
N PRO A 70 0.10 -14.82 -10.26
CA PRO A 70 -0.57 -14.64 -8.98
C PRO A 70 -0.93 -13.17 -8.77
N VAL A 71 -2.12 -12.95 -8.23
CA VAL A 71 -2.66 -11.63 -7.91
C VAL A 71 -2.30 -11.28 -6.48
N TRP A 72 -1.52 -10.23 -6.30
CA TRP A 72 -0.95 -9.82 -5.00
C TRP A 72 -1.82 -8.80 -4.29
N THR A 73 -3.06 -9.17 -3.99
CA THR A 73 -4.00 -8.25 -3.32
C THR A 73 -3.86 -8.24 -1.81
N PHE A 74 -4.25 -7.10 -1.24
CA PHE A 74 -4.39 -6.88 0.20
C PHE A 74 -5.87 -6.72 0.54
N PRO A 75 -6.62 -7.82 0.70
CA PRO A 75 -8.02 -7.72 1.10
C PRO A 75 -8.12 -7.17 2.53
N GLY A 76 -9.25 -6.51 2.80
CA GLY A 76 -9.61 -6.12 4.17
C GLY A 76 -8.76 -5.01 4.78
N VAL A 77 -8.03 -4.20 3.97
CA VAL A 77 -7.27 -3.09 4.54
C VAL A 77 -8.19 -2.09 5.24
N ARG A 78 -7.94 -1.89 6.53
CA ARG A 78 -8.64 -0.92 7.38
C ARG A 78 -7.64 -0.05 8.11
N ILE A 79 -8.02 1.21 8.29
CA ILE A 79 -7.18 2.25 8.89
C ILE A 79 -7.91 2.78 10.12
N GLU A 80 -7.26 2.68 11.27
CA GLU A 80 -7.81 3.05 12.57
C GLU A 80 -6.89 4.04 13.27
N PRO A 81 -7.25 5.34 13.32
CA PRO A 81 -6.51 6.31 14.09
C PRO A 81 -6.71 6.10 15.59
N VAL A 82 -5.64 6.27 16.38
CA VAL A 82 -5.76 6.28 17.85
C VAL A 82 -6.36 7.59 18.34
N LEU A 83 -6.06 8.70 17.67
CA LEU A 83 -6.56 10.03 18.02
C LEU A 83 -6.90 10.84 16.76
N LEU A 84 -8.06 11.50 16.80
CA LEU A 84 -8.59 12.32 15.71
C LEU A 84 -8.27 13.81 15.88
N ALA A 85 -7.45 14.19 16.85
CA ALA A 85 -7.24 15.59 17.20
C ALA A 85 -6.46 16.33 16.11
N TRP A 86 -6.85 17.58 15.87
CA TRP A 86 -6.07 18.52 15.07
C TRP A 86 -4.78 18.90 15.81
N THR A 87 -3.68 19.09 15.07
CA THR A 87 -2.39 19.46 15.66
C THR A 87 -1.90 20.79 15.09
N ASN A 88 -1.24 21.58 15.92
CA ASN A 88 -0.56 22.79 15.44
C ASN A 88 0.76 22.39 14.77
N LYS A 89 1.04 22.92 13.58
CA LYS A 89 2.26 22.64 12.83
C LYS A 89 3.55 23.02 13.58
N SER A 90 3.50 24.03 14.45
CA SER A 90 4.67 24.43 15.26
C SER A 90 4.97 23.45 16.40
N ASN A 91 3.98 22.67 16.84
CA ASN A 91 4.10 21.65 17.87
C ASN A 91 3.37 20.38 17.40
N PRO A 92 3.92 19.65 16.41
CA PRO A 92 3.28 18.46 15.87
C PRO A 92 3.15 17.40 16.96
N VAL A 93 1.94 16.89 17.14
CA VAL A 93 1.68 15.78 18.07
C VAL A 93 1.75 14.48 17.30
N SER A 94 2.50 13.52 17.84
CA SER A 94 2.61 12.15 17.34
C SER A 94 1.25 11.45 17.43
N MET A 95 0.66 11.10 16.28
CA MET A 95 -0.60 10.37 16.20
C MET A 95 -0.36 8.97 15.64
N PRO A 96 -0.40 7.92 16.50
CA PRO A 96 -0.36 6.56 16.02
C PRO A 96 -1.61 6.23 15.18
N VAL A 97 -1.40 5.57 14.05
CA VAL A 97 -2.47 5.02 13.21
C VAL A 97 -2.19 3.56 12.99
N ALA A 98 -3.16 2.71 13.33
CA ALA A 98 -3.11 1.28 13.06
C ALA A 98 -3.66 0.99 11.66
N ILE A 99 -2.88 0.28 10.85
CA ILE A 99 -3.26 -0.21 9.54
C ILE A 99 -3.29 -1.72 9.63
N PHE A 100 -4.45 -2.32 9.39
CA PHE A 100 -4.59 -3.76 9.34
C PHE A 100 -4.72 -4.20 7.91
N PHE A 101 -4.08 -5.30 7.55
CA PHE A 101 -4.15 -5.88 6.21
C PHE A 101 -3.97 -7.39 6.25
N GLU A 102 -4.41 -8.04 5.19
CA GLU A 102 -4.12 -9.45 4.90
C GLU A 102 -3.37 -9.53 3.58
N THR A 103 -2.62 -10.59 3.34
CA THR A 103 -2.03 -10.87 2.02
C THR A 103 -2.69 -12.09 1.40
N THR A 104 -2.90 -12.08 0.09
CA THR A 104 -3.38 -13.27 -0.65
C THR A 104 -2.25 -14.16 -1.14
N ASN A 105 -1.01 -13.67 -1.08
CA ASN A 105 0.19 -14.39 -1.48
C ASN A 105 1.36 -14.11 -0.52
N TRP A 106 2.40 -14.94 -0.60
CA TRP A 106 3.59 -14.92 0.27
C TRP A 106 4.54 -13.76 -0.04
N LEU A 107 4.74 -12.78 0.85
CA LEU A 107 5.80 -11.78 0.63
C LEU A 107 7.12 -12.30 1.21
N TYR A 108 8.06 -12.60 0.34
CA TYR A 108 9.42 -13.07 0.66
C TYR A 108 10.40 -12.52 -0.38
N TYR A 109 11.70 -12.70 -0.15
CA TYR A 109 12.71 -12.31 -1.13
C TYR A 109 12.54 -13.06 -2.44
N TYR A 110 12.24 -12.34 -3.51
CA TYR A 110 11.92 -12.90 -4.81
C TYR A 110 13.18 -13.04 -5.65
N ASN A 111 13.40 -14.24 -6.19
CA ASN A 111 14.48 -14.50 -7.14
C ASN A 111 13.93 -14.55 -8.58
N PRO A 112 14.02 -13.45 -9.35
CA PRO A 112 13.60 -13.44 -10.75
C PRO A 112 14.57 -14.26 -11.63
N VAL A 113 13.99 -15.16 -12.45
CA VAL A 113 14.72 -15.99 -13.41
C VAL A 113 15.56 -15.18 -14.41
N THR A 114 15.21 -13.90 -14.63
CA THR A 114 15.83 -13.01 -15.61
C THR A 114 17.06 -12.26 -15.10
N THR A 115 17.35 -12.26 -13.80
CA THR A 115 18.56 -11.61 -13.25
C THR A 115 19.33 -12.58 -12.36
N PRO A 116 20.48 -13.11 -12.81
CA PRO A 116 21.15 -14.22 -12.14
C PRO A 116 21.84 -13.88 -10.82
N LEU A 117 21.74 -12.64 -10.30
CA LEU A 117 22.62 -12.16 -9.22
C LEU A 117 21.94 -11.39 -8.09
N THR A 118 20.62 -11.16 -8.11
CA THR A 118 19.98 -10.32 -7.09
C THR A 118 18.60 -10.83 -6.69
N ASP A 119 18.48 -11.34 -5.46
CA ASP A 119 17.19 -11.48 -4.81
C ASP A 119 16.61 -10.09 -4.53
N LEU A 120 15.34 -9.89 -4.87
CA LEU A 120 14.64 -8.63 -4.68
C LEU A 120 13.85 -8.67 -3.35
N PRO A 121 14.07 -7.69 -2.45
CA PRO A 121 13.33 -7.64 -1.19
C PRO A 121 11.85 -7.37 -1.44
N PRO A 122 10.92 -8.00 -0.71
CA PRO A 122 9.55 -7.50 -0.66
C PRO A 122 9.57 -6.15 0.06
N ILE A 123 8.79 -5.20 -0.44
CA ILE A 123 8.56 -3.93 0.24
C ILE A 123 7.08 -3.56 0.20
N LEU A 124 6.63 -2.88 1.24
CA LEU A 124 5.29 -2.28 1.30
C LEU A 124 5.45 -0.77 1.35
N ARG A 125 4.75 -0.03 0.50
CA ARG A 125 4.73 1.43 0.54
C ARG A 125 3.36 1.91 0.95
N ILE A 126 3.31 2.79 1.94
CA ILE A 126 2.11 3.43 2.44
C ILE A 126 2.13 4.87 1.95
N VAL A 127 1.11 5.28 1.22
CA VAL A 127 0.94 6.62 0.68
C VAL A 127 -0.34 7.23 1.22
N MET A 128 -0.18 8.25 2.04
CA MET A 128 -1.26 9.03 2.61
C MET A 128 -1.63 10.19 1.67
N PRO A 129 -2.78 10.84 1.86
CA PRO A 129 -3.06 12.13 1.22
C PRO A 129 -1.97 13.16 1.54
N ALA A 130 -1.72 14.08 0.61
CA ALA A 130 -0.60 15.04 0.70
C ALA A 130 -0.63 15.95 1.94
N GLN A 131 -1.81 16.13 2.55
CA GLN A 131 -1.97 16.90 3.79
C GLN A 131 -1.55 16.15 5.08
N TYR A 132 -1.29 14.84 5.03
CA TYR A 132 -0.72 14.07 6.14
C TYR A 132 0.80 13.98 5.96
N GLU A 133 1.54 13.94 7.07
CA GLU A 133 2.99 13.76 7.04
C GLU A 133 3.40 12.63 7.99
N PHE A 134 4.30 11.73 7.56
CA PHE A 134 4.92 10.77 8.47
C PHE A 134 5.86 11.54 9.42
N LEU A 135 5.65 11.33 10.73
CA LEU A 135 6.55 11.88 11.73
C LEU A 135 7.82 11.02 11.77
N VAL A 136 8.97 11.68 11.70
CA VAL A 136 10.29 11.08 11.86
C VAL A 136 10.98 11.72 13.05
N ALA A 137 11.96 11.04 13.63
CA ALA A 137 12.75 11.59 14.72
C ALA A 137 13.42 12.92 14.31
N ALA A 138 13.71 13.79 15.29
CA ALA A 138 14.15 15.16 15.02
C ALA A 138 15.54 15.23 14.35
N ASP A 139 16.40 14.26 14.64
CA ASP A 139 17.70 14.00 13.99
C ASP A 139 17.56 13.49 12.54
N ASP A 140 16.38 12.97 12.21
CA ASP A 140 16.03 12.30 10.95
C ASP A 140 15.17 13.17 10.01
N GLN A 141 15.01 14.47 10.33
CA GLN A 141 14.17 15.38 9.55
C GLN A 141 14.72 15.63 8.13
N ASP A 142 16.04 15.63 7.96
CA ASP A 142 16.76 15.94 6.71
C ASP A 142 17.37 14.71 6.00
N MET A 143 17.40 13.55 6.68
CA MET A 143 17.80 12.27 6.10
C MET A 143 16.57 11.37 5.96
N GLN A 144 16.67 10.30 5.19
CA GLN A 144 15.62 9.29 5.09
C GLN A 144 15.30 8.76 6.49
N GLY A 145 14.28 9.32 7.15
CA GLY A 145 14.11 9.09 8.58
C GLY A 145 13.89 7.62 8.90
N GLU A 146 14.71 7.09 9.79
CA GLU A 146 14.62 5.73 10.24
C GLU A 146 13.49 5.67 11.29
N ARG A 147 12.53 4.75 11.09
CA ARG A 147 11.37 4.49 11.99
C ARG A 147 10.14 5.38 11.77
N CYS A 148 9.54 5.28 10.59
CA CYS A 148 8.18 5.80 10.36
C CYS A 148 7.03 4.94 10.94
N PHE A 149 7.32 3.78 11.54
CA PHE A 149 6.32 3.01 12.30
C PHE A 149 6.82 2.65 13.71
N LEU A 150 5.88 2.54 14.65
CA LEU A 150 6.05 2.11 16.03
C LEU A 150 6.22 0.60 16.14
N SER A 151 5.35 -0.15 15.46
CA SER A 151 5.38 -1.61 15.48
C SER A 151 4.73 -2.19 14.23
N MET A 152 5.11 -3.42 13.92
CA MET A 152 4.41 -4.29 12.98
C MET A 152 4.30 -5.67 13.61
N GLN A 153 3.17 -6.34 13.48
CA GLN A 153 2.96 -7.67 14.05
C GLN A 153 1.95 -8.48 13.25
N GLN A 154 1.98 -9.80 13.44
CA GLN A 154 0.91 -10.68 13.00
C GLN A 154 -0.19 -10.69 14.06
N GLU A 155 -1.44 -10.53 13.63
CA GLU A 155 -2.63 -10.57 14.47
C GLU A 155 -3.20 -12.00 14.55
N GLY A 156 -3.95 -12.28 15.61
CA GLY A 156 -4.66 -13.55 15.80
C GLY A 156 -4.19 -14.38 16.99
N SER A 157 -4.50 -15.68 16.97
CA SER A 157 -4.33 -16.58 18.13
C SER A 157 -3.19 -17.59 17.99
N CYS A 158 -2.21 -17.33 17.11
CA CYS A 158 -1.02 -18.17 16.99
C CYS A 158 0.00 -17.90 18.11
N ARG A 159 0.94 -18.83 18.34
CA ARG A 159 1.93 -18.74 19.43
C ARG A 159 2.75 -17.44 19.44
N LEU A 160 3.00 -16.88 18.26
CA LEU A 160 3.78 -15.65 18.07
C LEU A 160 2.92 -14.45 17.64
N CYS A 161 1.60 -14.62 17.56
CA CYS A 161 0.69 -13.54 17.20
C CYS A 161 0.67 -12.50 18.33
N GLY A 162 0.57 -11.23 17.97
CA GLY A 162 0.66 -10.09 18.90
C GLY A 162 2.08 -9.76 19.37
N VAL A 163 3.11 -10.48 18.92
CA VAL A 163 4.52 -10.14 19.19
C VAL A 163 5.02 -9.20 18.09
N PRO A 164 5.44 -7.97 18.42
CA PRO A 164 6.02 -7.05 17.46
C PRO A 164 7.28 -7.60 16.79
N PHE A 165 7.39 -7.36 15.48
CA PHE A 165 8.58 -7.62 14.71
C PHE A 165 9.72 -6.74 15.23
N GLN A 166 10.89 -7.34 15.35
CA GLN A 166 12.10 -6.63 15.74
C GLN A 166 12.55 -5.69 14.61
N PRO A 167 13.28 -4.60 14.92
CA PRO A 167 13.85 -3.73 13.90
C PRO A 167 14.76 -4.45 12.89
N SER A 168 15.35 -5.58 13.28
CA SER A 168 16.14 -6.44 12.40
C SER A 168 15.30 -7.35 11.49
N GLU A 169 14.00 -7.45 11.71
CA GLU A 169 13.06 -8.23 10.89
C GLU A 169 12.28 -7.35 9.92
N ALA A 170 11.88 -6.14 10.35
CA ALA A 170 11.22 -5.16 9.52
C ALA A 170 11.54 -3.74 10.02
N TRP A 171 11.72 -2.81 9.08
CA TRP A 171 11.97 -1.40 9.39
C TRP A 171 11.28 -0.49 8.38
N CYS A 172 11.09 0.78 8.73
CA CYS A 172 10.38 1.74 7.90
C CYS A 172 11.20 2.99 7.68
N VAL A 173 11.15 3.49 6.45
CA VAL A 173 11.83 4.70 6.02
C VAL A 173 10.85 5.62 5.31
N ARG A 174 10.76 6.88 5.73
CA ARG A 174 9.98 7.92 5.03
C ARG A 174 10.68 8.26 3.70
N GLU A 175 9.92 8.41 2.62
CA GLU A 175 10.49 8.82 1.33
C GLU A 175 11.04 10.26 1.41
N TRP A 176 12.25 10.47 0.88
CA TRP A 176 12.97 11.75 0.98
C TRP A 176 12.25 12.91 0.26
N ASN A 177 11.58 12.61 -0.86
CA ASN A 177 10.89 13.60 -1.70
C ASN A 177 9.38 13.69 -1.41
N ARG A 178 8.85 12.82 -0.54
CA ARG A 178 7.41 12.70 -0.27
C ARG A 178 7.17 12.45 1.22
N LYS A 179 6.79 13.51 1.94
CA LYS A 179 6.51 13.42 3.39
C LYS A 179 5.30 12.57 3.74
N ASN A 180 4.38 12.39 2.80
CA ASN A 180 3.17 11.59 2.92
C ASN A 180 3.37 10.12 2.48
N ALA A 181 4.61 9.70 2.18
CA ALA A 181 4.92 8.34 1.75
C ALA A 181 6.01 7.72 2.63
N ALA A 182 5.84 6.44 2.96
CA ALA A 182 6.77 5.64 3.74
C ALA A 182 6.86 4.23 3.20
N THR A 183 8.07 3.67 3.24
CA THR A 183 8.36 2.32 2.76
C THR A 183 8.80 1.44 3.91
N ILE A 184 8.13 0.31 4.05
CA ILE A 184 8.44 -0.79 4.96
C ILE A 184 9.29 -1.79 4.20
N TYR A 185 10.44 -2.11 4.78
CA TYR A 185 11.37 -3.12 4.33
C TYR A 185 11.32 -4.32 5.26
N PHE A 186 11.55 -5.49 4.70
CA PHE A 186 11.67 -6.75 5.43
C PHE A 186 13.08 -7.30 5.32
N ALA A 187 13.53 -7.96 6.38
CA ALA A 187 14.77 -8.73 6.33
C ALA A 187 14.62 -9.99 5.48
N GLN A 188 15.74 -10.53 4.99
CA GLN A 188 15.74 -11.70 4.10
C GLN A 188 15.10 -12.95 4.71
N SER A 189 15.17 -13.11 6.03
CA SER A 189 14.55 -14.20 6.75
C SER A 189 13.06 -13.99 7.03
N LYS A 190 12.52 -12.79 6.82
CA LYS A 190 11.14 -12.46 7.18
C LYS A 190 10.20 -12.74 6.03
N ILE A 191 9.16 -13.52 6.34
CA ILE A 191 8.13 -13.95 5.40
C ILE A 191 6.78 -13.45 5.92
N ILE A 192 5.98 -12.84 5.03
CA ILE A 192 4.58 -12.50 5.29
C ILE A 192 3.73 -13.55 4.59
N GLU A 193 2.98 -14.32 5.36
CA GLU A 193 2.25 -15.48 4.85
C GLU A 193 0.82 -15.09 4.46
N PRO A 194 0.28 -15.70 3.39
CA PRO A 194 -1.08 -15.44 2.96
C PRO A 194 -2.12 -15.92 3.97
N GLY A 195 -3.25 -15.22 4.03
CA GLY A 195 -4.40 -15.56 4.90
C GLY A 195 -4.23 -15.21 6.37
N ASN A 196 -3.07 -14.68 6.76
CA ASN A 196 -2.86 -14.10 8.08
C ASN A 196 -3.16 -12.60 8.06
N GLN A 197 -3.74 -12.10 9.15
CA GLN A 197 -3.91 -10.66 9.36
C GLN A 197 -2.65 -10.08 10.01
N TYR A 198 -2.24 -8.90 9.56
CA TYR A 198 -1.11 -8.15 10.08
C TYR A 198 -1.56 -6.75 10.48
N SER A 199 -0.91 -6.16 11.48
CA SER A 199 -1.07 -4.75 11.82
C SER A 199 0.25 -4.01 11.72
N VAL A 200 0.19 -2.76 11.24
CA VAL A 200 1.29 -1.81 11.20
C VAL A 200 0.83 -0.54 11.88
N TRP A 201 1.60 -0.09 12.86
CA TRP A 201 1.32 1.12 13.63
C TRP A 201 2.24 2.23 13.18
N VAL A 202 1.78 3.10 12.29
CA VAL A 202 2.58 4.23 11.79
C VAL A 202 2.42 5.47 12.66
N ILE A 203 3.41 6.36 12.64
CA ILE A 203 3.32 7.67 13.29
C ILE A 203 3.09 8.74 12.24
N VAL A 204 2.01 9.50 12.39
CA VAL A 204 1.64 10.55 11.45
C VAL A 204 1.33 11.85 12.16
N THR A 205 1.46 12.94 11.42
CA THR A 205 0.95 14.25 11.79
C THR A 205 -0.35 14.48 11.02
N ASN A 206 -1.41 14.79 11.75
CA ASN A 206 -2.71 15.12 11.17
C ASN A 206 -2.66 16.44 10.35
N PRO A 207 -3.49 16.57 9.31
CA PRO A 207 -3.60 17.77 8.50
C PRO A 207 -3.83 19.06 9.29
N HIS A 208 -3.18 20.12 8.84
CA HIS A 208 -3.25 21.46 9.45
C HIS A 208 -4.25 22.40 8.76
N SER A 209 -4.95 21.98 7.71
CA SER A 209 -5.90 22.82 6.97
C SER A 209 -7.36 22.54 7.36
N PRO A 210 -8.21 23.57 7.52
CA PRO A 210 -9.67 23.41 7.62
C PRO A 210 -10.27 22.64 6.44
N ASP A 211 -9.65 22.67 5.26
CA ASP A 211 -10.13 21.91 4.10
C ASP A 211 -10.01 20.39 4.30
N ALA A 212 -9.11 19.96 5.18
CA ALA A 212 -9.01 18.56 5.61
C ALA A 212 -10.09 18.17 6.62
N LEU A 213 -10.78 19.16 7.18
CA LEU A 213 -11.94 18.96 8.04
C LEU A 213 -13.22 18.80 7.22
N ASP A 214 -13.38 19.36 6.03
CA ASP A 214 -14.68 19.38 5.31
C ASP A 214 -14.77 18.50 4.04
N GLY A 215 -13.81 17.59 3.82
CA GLY A 215 -13.79 16.66 2.69
C GLY A 215 -14.32 15.24 2.99
N PRO A 216 -14.59 14.41 1.94
CA PRO A 216 -14.79 12.97 2.10
C PRO A 216 -13.56 12.32 2.75
N ARG A 217 -13.75 11.17 3.43
CA ARG A 217 -12.65 10.39 4.04
C ARG A 217 -11.53 10.25 3.02
N SER A 218 -10.40 10.88 3.32
CA SER A 218 -9.27 10.90 2.41
C SER A 218 -8.70 9.49 2.27
N THR A 219 -8.51 9.03 1.05
CA THR A 219 -8.07 7.65 0.79
C THR A 219 -6.57 7.50 0.99
N TRP A 220 -6.17 6.38 1.59
CA TRP A 220 -4.78 5.98 1.69
C TRP A 220 -4.54 4.85 0.69
N VAL A 221 -3.32 4.78 0.18
CA VAL A 221 -2.90 3.76 -0.76
C VAL A 221 -1.81 2.93 -0.12
N MET A 222 -1.95 1.61 -0.20
CA MET A 222 -0.91 0.67 0.19
C MET A 222 -0.47 -0.08 -1.07
N GLU A 223 0.80 0.04 -1.42
CA GLU A 223 1.41 -0.52 -2.63
C GLU A 223 2.45 -1.56 -2.23
N THR A 224 2.67 -2.52 -3.11
CA THR A 224 3.62 -3.62 -2.87
C THR A 224 4.52 -3.82 -4.05
N PHE A 225 5.79 -4.06 -3.77
CA PHE A 225 6.81 -4.29 -4.77
C PHE A 225 7.75 -5.43 -4.36
N PHE A 226 8.41 -6.02 -5.35
CA PHE A 226 9.70 -6.67 -5.13
C PHE A 226 10.80 -5.72 -5.62
N GLY A 227 11.75 -5.35 -4.78
CA GLY A 227 12.77 -4.35 -5.12
C GLY A 227 12.28 -2.91 -4.98
N ARG A 228 13.15 -1.94 -5.23
CA ARG A 228 12.86 -0.52 -4.98
C ARG A 228 11.99 0.09 -6.08
N PRO A 229 11.03 0.97 -5.74
CA PRO A 229 10.17 1.61 -6.73
C PRO A 229 10.88 2.85 -7.29
N VAL A 230 11.66 2.70 -8.35
CA VAL A 230 12.38 3.82 -8.99
C VAL A 230 12.00 3.97 -10.47
N PRO A 231 11.52 5.16 -10.90
CA PRO A 231 11.57 5.56 -12.30
C PRO A 231 12.73 6.54 -12.60
N PRO A 232 13.45 6.47 -13.74
CA PRO A 232 13.64 5.37 -14.69
C PRO A 232 15.11 4.88 -14.69
N ALA A 233 15.37 3.65 -14.22
CA ALA A 233 16.64 2.97 -14.47
C ALA A 233 16.49 2.05 -15.69
N THR A 234 17.55 1.92 -16.50
CA THR A 234 17.65 1.04 -17.66
C THR A 234 17.62 -0.46 -17.30
N ILE A 235 17.64 -0.77 -16.00
CA ILE A 235 17.52 -2.10 -15.39
C ILE A 235 16.36 -2.02 -14.40
N PRO A 236 15.42 -2.98 -14.37
CA PRO A 236 14.36 -2.97 -13.36
C PRO A 236 14.99 -3.20 -11.96
N GLU A 237 15.07 -2.14 -11.16
CA GLU A 237 15.47 -2.20 -9.73
C GLU A 237 14.33 -2.73 -8.84
N GLY A 238 13.14 -2.95 -9.42
CA GLY A 238 12.01 -3.59 -8.78
C GLY A 238 10.83 -3.86 -9.73
N TYR A 239 9.86 -4.62 -9.22
CA TYR A 239 8.60 -4.99 -9.86
C TYR A 239 7.45 -4.54 -8.98
N PHE A 240 6.56 -3.71 -9.54
CA PHE A 240 5.28 -3.42 -8.92
C PHE A 240 4.40 -4.67 -8.93
N LEU A 241 3.83 -5.01 -7.78
CA LEU A 241 2.96 -6.16 -7.62
C LEU A 241 1.49 -5.75 -7.68
N ASP A 242 1.07 -4.95 -6.71
CA ASP A 242 -0.31 -4.46 -6.63
C ASP A 242 -0.42 -3.27 -5.67
N TYR A 243 -1.63 -2.72 -5.60
CA TYR A 243 -2.02 -1.72 -4.62
C TYR A 243 -3.45 -1.91 -4.15
N VAL A 244 -3.75 -1.36 -2.98
CA VAL A 244 -5.10 -1.25 -2.46
C VAL A 244 -5.36 0.18 -2.00
N VAL A 245 -6.58 0.64 -2.22
CA VAL A 245 -7.07 1.92 -1.73
C VAL A 245 -7.98 1.66 -0.54
N ALA A 246 -7.62 2.19 0.62
CA ALA A 246 -8.40 2.06 1.84
C ALA A 246 -8.98 3.43 2.24
N PRO A 247 -10.23 3.47 2.75
CA PRO A 247 -10.77 4.70 3.33
C PRO A 247 -9.94 5.06 4.56
N GLY A 248 -9.41 6.28 4.60
CA GLY A 248 -8.76 6.82 5.79
C GLY A 248 -9.78 7.33 6.80
N TYR A 249 -9.35 8.28 7.63
CA TYR A 249 -10.18 8.91 8.67
C TYR A 249 -10.34 10.42 8.44
N ARG A 250 -11.25 11.02 9.20
CA ARG A 250 -11.49 12.46 9.24
C ARG A 250 -11.00 12.99 10.59
N VAL A 251 -10.21 14.05 10.57
CA VAL A 251 -9.79 14.76 11.79
C VAL A 251 -11.04 15.41 12.41
N SER A 252 -11.14 15.39 13.74
CA SER A 252 -12.27 16.02 14.43
C SER A 252 -12.18 17.54 14.30
N GLY A 253 -13.24 18.16 13.79
CA GLY A 253 -13.37 19.62 13.73
C GLY A 253 -13.80 20.26 15.06
N LEU A 254 -14.28 19.44 16.01
CA LEU A 254 -14.71 19.86 17.34
C LEU A 254 -14.14 18.87 18.37
N SER A 255 -13.57 19.38 19.45
CA SER A 255 -13.14 18.58 20.59
C SER A 255 -13.91 19.06 21.81
N GLU A 256 -14.86 18.27 22.30
CA GLU A 256 -15.56 18.54 23.55
C GLU A 256 -14.88 17.76 24.69
N LEU A 257 -14.43 18.48 25.70
CA LEU A 257 -13.91 17.90 26.94
C LEU A 257 -14.99 18.03 28.00
N THR A 258 -15.50 16.89 28.49
CA THR A 258 -16.39 16.86 29.66
C THR A 258 -15.57 16.48 30.88
N VAL A 259 -15.48 17.40 31.86
CA VAL A 259 -14.88 17.13 33.16
C VAL A 259 -16.03 16.94 34.15
N GLU A 260 -16.24 15.71 34.61
CA GLU A 260 -17.19 15.43 35.68
C GLU A 260 -16.46 15.48 37.03
N THR A 261 -16.83 16.43 37.88
CA THR A 261 -16.36 16.46 39.27
C THR A 261 -17.21 15.53 40.13
N PRO A 262 -16.65 14.88 41.16
CA PRO A 262 -17.45 14.08 42.10
C PRO A 262 -18.58 14.92 42.72
N GLU A 263 -19.78 14.36 42.84
CA GLU A 263 -20.83 14.97 43.65
C GLU A 263 -20.37 15.11 45.10
N ALA A 264 -20.48 16.31 45.67
CA ALA A 264 -20.18 16.56 47.07
C ALA A 264 -21.18 15.76 47.92
N ARG A 265 -20.70 14.79 48.69
CA ARG A 265 -21.54 13.91 49.54
C ARG A 265 -22.34 14.65 50.62
N ASP A 266 -22.04 15.93 50.89
CA ASP A 266 -22.59 16.65 52.05
C ASP A 266 -23.15 18.06 51.73
N GLY A 267 -23.63 18.31 50.50
CA GLY A 267 -24.39 19.55 50.18
C GLY A 267 -23.57 20.85 50.21
N GLY A 268 -22.24 20.76 50.12
CA GLY A 268 -21.32 21.90 50.02
C GLY A 268 -21.05 22.31 48.58
N SER A 269 -21.16 23.63 48.33
CA SER A 269 -21.04 24.40 47.08
C SER A 269 -20.20 23.83 45.93
N PHE A 270 -20.79 23.92 44.73
CA PHE A 270 -20.13 23.77 43.42
C PHE A 270 -18.80 24.53 43.38
N VAL A 271 -17.79 23.92 42.74
CA VAL A 271 -16.57 24.64 42.37
C VAL A 271 -16.92 25.60 41.24
N ASP A 272 -16.69 26.90 41.43
CA ASP A 272 -16.88 27.88 40.37
C ASP A 272 -15.98 27.54 39.19
N TRP A 273 -16.59 27.33 38.03
CA TRP A 273 -15.87 27.11 36.79
C TRP A 273 -15.21 28.42 36.36
N VAL A 274 -13.89 28.39 36.16
CA VAL A 274 -13.22 29.46 35.44
C VAL A 274 -13.51 29.23 33.96
N THR A 275 -14.30 30.11 33.35
CA THR A 275 -14.48 30.12 31.89
C THR A 275 -13.12 30.40 31.25
N PHE A 276 -12.57 29.43 30.54
CA PHE A 276 -11.42 29.67 29.67
C PHE A 276 -11.95 30.31 28.39
N THR A 277 -11.69 31.61 28.21
CA THR A 277 -11.85 32.32 26.93
C THR A 277 -10.64 32.12 26.04
#